data_AF-T1H496-F1
#
_entry.id   AF-T1H496-F1
#
_cell.length_a   1.000
_cell.length_b   1.000
_cell.length_c   1.000
_cell.angle_alpha   90.00
_cell.angle_beta   90.00
_cell.angle_gamma   90.00
#
_symmetry.space_group_name_H-M   'P 1'
#
loop_
_entity.id
_entity.type
_entity.pdbx_description
1 polymer ?
#
loop_
_entity_poly.entity_id
_entity_poly.type
_entity_poly.pdbx_seq_one_letter_code
_entity_poly.pdbx_strand_id
1 'polypeptide(L)'
;MSWLQDNLEDYIKQDQCSEITSKDEELVDFERLWIYSHHIKSKTKRKNIIQNANELDLSGFMRPGKPGVICVEGLKSNTTEFYKIIKSWTWQKITIRSNEVKNK
;
A
#
# COMPACT_ATOMS: atom_id res chain seq x y z
N MET A 1 -11.46 39.39 15.85
CA MET A 1 -10.55 38.43 15.20
C MET A 1 -11.26 37.09 15.10
N SER A 2 -12.03 36.86 14.03
CA SER A 2 -12.47 35.50 13.67
C SER A 2 -12.61 35.36 12.16
N TRP A 3 -11.48 35.52 11.48
CA TRP A 3 -11.33 35.24 10.05
C TRP A 3 -11.86 33.83 9.68
N LEU A 4 -11.81 32.88 10.64
CA LEU A 4 -12.39 31.55 10.50
C LEU A 4 -13.92 31.52 10.36
N GLN A 5 -14.67 32.43 11.00
CA GLN A 5 -16.11 32.54 10.77
C GLN A 5 -16.40 33.16 9.40
N ASP A 6 -15.68 34.23 9.04
CA ASP A 6 -15.90 35.00 7.82
C ASP A 6 -15.60 34.19 6.53
N ASN A 7 -14.73 33.17 6.60
CA ASN A 7 -14.32 32.32 5.47
C ASN A 7 -14.93 30.90 5.52
N LEU A 8 -15.76 30.58 6.54
CA LEU A 8 -16.32 29.23 6.70
C LEU A 8 -17.25 28.85 5.54
N GLU A 9 -18.07 29.80 5.07
CA GLU A 9 -19.04 29.55 4.00
C GLU A 9 -18.37 29.22 2.66
N ASP A 10 -17.23 29.84 2.36
CA ASP A 10 -16.50 29.57 1.12
C ASP A 10 -15.78 28.21 1.16
N TYR A 11 -15.33 27.78 2.34
CA TYR A 11 -14.79 26.43 2.54
C TYR A 11 -15.87 25.35 2.36
N ILE A 12 -17.08 25.58 2.87
CA ILE A 12 -18.23 24.67 2.67
C ILE A 12 -18.65 24.62 1.19
N LYS A 13 -18.60 25.75 0.47
CA LYS A 13 -18.88 25.80 -0.98
C LYS A 13 -17.80 25.09 -1.81
N GLN A 14 -16.53 25.10 -1.39
CA GLN A 14 -15.48 24.33 -2.06
C GLN A 14 -15.74 22.82 -1.98
N ASP A 15 -16.22 22.33 -0.84
CA ASP A 15 -16.55 20.91 -0.63
C ASP A 15 -17.77 20.46 -1.46
N GLN A 16 -18.79 21.32 -1.58
CA GLN A 16 -20.03 21.02 -2.31
C GLN A 16 -19.99 21.27 -3.83
N CYS A 17 -18.86 21.68 -4.41
CA CYS A 17 -18.72 21.85 -5.86
C CYS A 17 -18.20 20.58 -6.58
N SER A 18 -17.83 19.54 -5.83
CA SER A 18 -17.26 18.29 -6.36
C SER A 18 -18.24 17.12 -6.58
N GLU A 19 -19.55 17.29 -6.42
CA GLU A 19 -20.54 16.20 -6.56
C GLU A 19 -21.27 16.16 -7.93
N ILE A 20 -20.50 16.05 -9.04
CA ILE A 20 -20.98 15.87 -10.42
C ILE A 20 -19.93 15.09 -11.26
N THR A 21 -20.09 13.86 -11.76
CA THR A 21 -21.09 12.78 -11.48
C THR A 21 -20.61 11.41 -12.02
N SER A 22 -21.20 10.32 -11.49
CA SER A 22 -21.42 8.98 -12.12
C SER A 22 -20.31 7.91 -12.20
N LYS A 23 -20.63 6.79 -11.50
CA LYS A 23 -20.16 5.40 -11.62
C LYS A 23 -18.74 5.09 -11.13
N ASP A 24 -18.70 4.18 -10.15
CA ASP A 24 -17.52 3.54 -9.58
C ASP A 24 -16.42 4.51 -9.13
N GLU A 25 -16.74 5.29 -8.10
CA GLU A 25 -15.73 5.62 -7.09
C GLU A 25 -15.29 4.31 -6.41
N GLU A 26 -14.40 3.56 -7.08
CA GLU A 26 -13.52 2.65 -6.36
C GLU A 26 -12.76 3.50 -5.34
N LEU A 27 -13.22 3.45 -4.09
CA LEU A 27 -12.49 3.95 -2.92
C LEU A 27 -11.06 3.46 -3.08
N VAL A 28 -10.13 4.40 -3.32
CA VAL A 28 -8.74 4.11 -3.69
C VAL A 28 -8.02 3.59 -2.46
N ASP A 29 -8.27 2.32 -2.18
CA ASP A 29 -8.03 1.69 -0.90
C ASP A 29 -6.53 1.46 -0.77
N PHE A 30 -5.86 2.33 -0.02
CA PHE A 30 -4.42 2.35 0.12
C PHE A 30 -4.02 1.60 1.39
N GLU A 31 -3.23 0.54 1.25
CA GLU A 31 -2.77 -0.26 2.38
C GLU A 31 -1.25 -0.34 2.48
N ARG A 32 -0.75 -0.46 3.72
CA ARG A 32 0.62 -0.87 4.02
C ARG A 32 0.63 -2.34 4.44
N LEU A 33 1.32 -3.16 3.65
CA LEU A 33 1.42 -4.60 3.81
C LEU A 33 2.76 -5.01 4.45
N TRP A 34 2.71 -5.69 5.59
CA TRP A 34 3.89 -6.20 6.29
C TRP A 34 4.05 -7.73 6.14
N ILE A 35 5.02 -8.15 5.31
CA ILE A 35 5.31 -9.55 5.03
C ILE A 35 6.56 -10.01 5.81
N TYR A 36 6.38 -11.06 6.61
CA TYR A 36 7.45 -11.71 7.36
C TYR A 36 7.80 -13.06 6.73
N SER A 37 9.09 -13.32 6.57
CA SER A 37 9.63 -14.58 6.05
C SER A 37 10.69 -15.14 7.00
N HIS A 38 10.96 -16.44 6.95
CA HIS A 38 12.04 -17.02 7.78
C HIS A 38 13.42 -16.42 7.42
N HIS A 39 13.68 -16.17 6.13
CA HIS A 39 14.84 -15.41 5.65
C HIS A 39 14.74 -15.05 4.15
N ILE A 40 15.50 -14.04 3.70
CA ILE A 40 15.61 -13.63 2.28
C ILE A 40 17.06 -13.70 1.80
N LYS A 41 17.63 -14.92 1.78
CA LYS A 41 19.04 -15.16 1.45
C LYS A 41 19.35 -15.05 -0.06
N SER A 42 18.44 -15.52 -0.92
CA SER A 42 18.66 -15.56 -2.38
C SER A 42 18.81 -14.15 -2.99
N LYS A 43 19.90 -13.93 -3.74
CA LYS A 43 20.12 -12.71 -4.53
C LYS A 43 19.03 -12.51 -5.59
N THR A 44 18.59 -13.60 -6.24
CA THR A 44 17.51 -13.60 -7.24
C THR A 44 16.20 -13.14 -6.62
N LYS A 45 15.77 -13.74 -5.49
CA LYS A 45 14.56 -13.30 -4.79
C LYS A 45 14.59 -11.81 -4.44
N ARG A 46 15.74 -11.28 -4.00
CA ARG A 46 15.88 -9.85 -3.70
C ARG A 46 15.70 -8.96 -4.92
N LYS A 47 16.27 -9.32 -6.08
CA LYS A 47 16.07 -8.59 -7.33
C LYS A 47 14.60 -8.64 -7.77
N ASN A 48 14.01 -9.84 -7.76
CA ASN A 48 12.62 -10.04 -8.17
C ASN A 48 11.64 -9.26 -7.27
N ILE A 49 11.87 -9.19 -5.95
CA ILE A 49 11.06 -8.37 -5.02
C ILE A 49 11.05 -6.90 -5.43
N ILE A 50 12.21 -6.33 -5.75
CA ILE A 50 12.32 -4.92 -6.17
C ILE A 50 11.65 -4.72 -7.54
N GLN A 51 11.89 -5.64 -8.48
CA GLN A 51 11.27 -5.60 -9.81
C GLN A 51 9.74 -5.65 -9.73
N ASN A 52 9.18 -6.60 -8.98
CA ASN A 52 7.73 -6.77 -8.86
C ASN A 52 7.06 -5.61 -8.10
N ALA A 53 7.78 -4.95 -7.17
CA ALA A 53 7.28 -3.74 -6.52
C ALA A 53 7.21 -2.59 -7.53
N ASN A 54 8.26 -2.37 -8.33
CA ASN A 54 8.28 -1.33 -9.36
C ASN A 54 7.24 -1.58 -10.48
N GLU A 55 7.04 -2.85 -10.90
CA GLU A 55 6.07 -3.24 -11.93
C GLU A 55 4.60 -3.01 -11.48
N LEU A 56 4.35 -3.00 -10.17
CA LEU A 56 3.04 -2.80 -9.56
C LEU A 56 2.89 -1.41 -8.91
N ASP A 57 3.79 -0.47 -9.21
CA ASP A 57 3.85 0.89 -8.64
C ASP A 57 3.73 0.92 -7.10
N LEU A 58 4.42 -0.03 -6.45
CA LEU A 58 4.47 -0.15 -5.00
C LEU A 58 5.76 0.44 -4.44
N SER A 59 5.63 1.30 -3.42
CA SER A 59 6.77 1.82 -2.66
C SER A 59 7.02 0.97 -1.41
N GLY A 60 8.21 1.06 -0.81
CA GLY A 60 8.53 0.31 0.40
C GLY A 60 10.00 -0.10 0.55
N PHE A 61 10.24 -1.16 1.33
CA PHE A 61 11.59 -1.65 1.62
C PHE A 61 11.64 -3.15 1.94
N MET A 62 12.85 -3.70 1.91
CA MET A 62 13.14 -5.08 2.30
C MET A 62 14.38 -5.13 3.19
N ARG A 63 14.25 -5.82 4.34
CA ARG A 63 15.35 -6.17 5.24
C ARG A 63 15.68 -7.66 5.08
N PRO A 64 16.72 -8.04 4.31
CA PRO A 64 17.20 -9.42 4.30
C PRO A 64 17.87 -9.74 5.63
N GLY A 65 17.46 -10.85 6.25
CA GLY A 65 17.92 -11.26 7.57
C GLY A 65 17.25 -12.55 8.02
N LYS A 66 17.22 -12.77 9.34
CA LYS A 66 16.45 -13.83 10.01
C LYS A 66 15.74 -13.21 11.24
N PRO A 67 14.43 -12.92 11.19
CA PRO A 67 13.54 -13.06 10.05
C PRO A 67 13.92 -12.11 8.90
N GLY A 68 13.46 -12.43 7.69
CA GLY A 68 13.52 -11.49 6.57
C GLY A 68 12.19 -10.74 6.45
N VAL A 69 12.22 -9.42 6.35
CA VAL A 69 11.03 -8.56 6.35
C VAL A 69 10.91 -7.84 5.01
N ILE A 70 9.69 -7.74 4.49
CA ILE A 70 9.32 -6.91 3.35
C ILE A 70 8.15 -6.04 3.80
N CYS A 71 8.22 -4.74 3.53
CA CYS A 71 7.15 -3.78 3.71
C CYS A 71 6.87 -3.14 2.35
N VAL A 72 5.62 -3.15 1.91
CA VAL A 72 5.19 -2.42 0.70
C VAL A 72 3.94 -1.60 1.02
N GLU A 73 3.77 -0.48 0.34
CA GLU A 73 2.61 0.38 0.45
C GLU A 73 2.19 0.89 -0.94
N GLY A 74 0.87 0.93 -1.17
CA GLY A 74 0.28 1.22 -2.47
C GLY A 74 -1.21 0.88 -2.51
N LEU A 75 -1.76 0.78 -3.73
CA LEU A 75 -3.11 0.33 -3.96
C LEU A 75 -3.31 -1.11 -3.49
N LYS A 76 -4.43 -1.39 -2.82
CA LYS A 76 -4.79 -2.71 -2.28
C LYS A 76 -4.86 -3.82 -3.32
N SER A 77 -5.27 -3.48 -4.55
CA SER A 77 -5.18 -4.37 -5.72
C SER A 77 -3.74 -4.80 -5.99
N ASN A 78 -2.83 -3.83 -6.07
CA ASN A 78 -1.42 -4.03 -6.38
C ASN A 78 -0.67 -4.75 -5.24
N THR A 79 -0.90 -4.37 -3.97
CA THR A 79 -0.30 -5.04 -2.81
C THR A 79 -0.78 -6.49 -2.66
N THR A 80 -2.06 -6.75 -2.95
CA THR A 80 -2.63 -8.10 -2.97
C THR A 80 -2.01 -8.95 -4.07
N GLU A 81 -1.85 -8.42 -5.28
CA GLU A 81 -1.21 -9.14 -6.39
C GLU A 81 0.27 -9.40 -6.12
N PHE A 82 1.01 -8.39 -5.64
CA PHE A 82 2.38 -8.53 -5.18
C PHE A 82 2.50 -9.66 -4.15
N TYR A 83 1.59 -9.73 -3.17
CA TYR A 83 1.60 -10.82 -2.19
C TYR A 83 1.36 -12.20 -2.82
N LYS A 84 0.44 -12.34 -3.79
CA LYS A 84 0.25 -13.61 -4.51
C LYS A 84 1.54 -14.06 -5.18
N ILE A 85 2.20 -13.16 -5.92
CA ILE A 85 3.44 -13.45 -6.65
C ILE A 85 4.54 -13.84 -5.67
N ILE A 86 4.79 -13.03 -4.63
CA ILE A 86 5.81 -13.32 -3.62
C ILE A 86 5.50 -14.66 -2.92
N LYS A 87 4.25 -14.92 -2.51
CA LYS A 87 3.83 -16.16 -1.82
C LYS A 87 4.02 -17.42 -2.68
N SER A 88 3.93 -17.31 -4.00
CA SER A 88 4.09 -18.45 -4.93
C SER A 88 5.50 -19.08 -4.90
N TRP A 89 6.53 -18.34 -4.46
CA TRP A 89 7.89 -18.85 -4.43
C TRP A 89 8.14 -19.82 -3.27
N THR A 90 9.23 -20.58 -3.34
CA THR A 90 9.61 -21.56 -2.31
C THR A 90 10.08 -20.89 -1.00
N TRP A 91 9.20 -20.79 0.00
CA TRP A 91 9.53 -20.28 1.35
C TRP A 91 9.44 -21.38 2.40
N GLN A 92 10.31 -21.34 3.42
CA GLN A 92 10.16 -22.18 4.61
C GLN A 92 8.99 -21.73 5.49
N LYS A 93 8.80 -20.41 5.61
CA LYS A 93 7.64 -19.76 6.22
C LYS A 93 7.53 -18.35 5.64
N ILE A 94 6.31 -17.97 5.27
CA ILE A 94 5.92 -16.62 4.86
C ILE A 94 4.55 -16.31 5.47
N THR A 95 4.36 -15.09 5.99
CA THR A 95 3.12 -14.70 6.69
C THR A 95 2.94 -13.18 6.64
N ILE A 96 1.70 -12.72 6.44
CA ILE A 96 1.33 -11.31 6.63
C ILE A 96 1.12 -11.07 8.13
N ARG A 97 1.65 -9.97 8.67
CA ARG A 97 1.44 -9.59 10.08
C ARG A 97 0.38 -8.52 10.27
N SER A 98 0.29 -7.56 9.36
CA SER A 98 -0.58 -6.39 9.49
C SER A 98 -0.85 -5.79 8.11
N ASN A 99 -2.12 -5.45 7.86
CA ASN A 99 -2.54 -4.54 6.81
C ASN A 99 -3.03 -3.28 7.51
N GLU A 100 -2.29 -2.19 7.40
CA GLU A 100 -2.81 -0.87 7.81
C GLU A 100 -3.58 -0.31 6.63
N VAL A 101 -4.91 -0.41 6.70
CA VAL A 101 -5.83 0.19 5.72
C VAL A 101 -6.07 1.64 6.12
N LYS A 102 -5.69 2.59 5.26
CA LYS A 102 -6.01 4.00 5.46
C LYS A 102 -7.35 4.34 4.83
N ASN A 103 -8.43 3.96 5.52
CA ASN A 103 -9.71 4.61 5.28
C ASN A 103 -9.57 6.08 5.66
N LYS A 104 -9.85 6.98 4.71
CA LYS A 104 -9.87 8.43 4.91
C LYS A 104 -11.24 8.88 5.37
#